data_AF-A0A830GNM8-F1
#
_entry.id   AF-A0A830GNM8-F1
#
_cell.length_a   1.000
_cell.length_b   1.000
_cell.length_c   1.000
_cell.angle_alpha   90.00
_cell.angle_beta   90.00
_cell.angle_gamma   90.00
#
_symmetry.space_group_name_H-M   'P 1'
#
loop_
_entity.id
_entity.type
_entity.pdbx_description
1 polymer ?
#
loop_
_entity_poly.entity_id
_entity_poly.type
_entity_poly.pdbx_seq_one_letter_code
_entity_poly.pdbx_strand_id
1 'polypeptide(L)'
;MVHFLQTADDAEIADETMTVDVDDSSVPAPQPADLFDGHPDPVLYYANEGHGPVIRAANEAFAATFGVPADQLAGTPLSEAVLVTGAETAAETQLDTDGFDAVVTCETDSGAASFRLRTVASETSGYVLYTPLDD
;
A
#
# COMPACT_ATOMS: atom_id res chain seq x y z
N MET A 1 17.85 77.30 -12.95
CA MET A 1 18.34 76.13 -13.69
C MET A 1 18.52 75.02 -12.67
N VAL A 2 17.77 73.95 -12.85
CA VAL A 2 17.43 72.93 -11.85
C VAL A 2 18.64 72.14 -11.35
N HIS A 3 18.72 71.98 -10.03
CA HIS A 3 19.65 71.11 -9.29
C HIS A 3 19.55 69.65 -9.79
N PHE A 4 20.68 69.05 -10.15
CA PHE A 4 20.82 67.59 -10.24
C PHE A 4 21.94 67.16 -9.30
N LEU A 5 21.56 66.84 -8.06
CA LEU A 5 22.34 65.97 -7.18
C LEU A 5 22.21 64.56 -7.74
N GLN A 6 23.31 64.01 -8.21
CA GLN A 6 23.41 62.63 -8.66
C GLN A 6 23.48 61.74 -7.41
N THR A 7 22.32 61.33 -6.92
CA THR A 7 22.20 60.36 -5.83
C THR A 7 22.72 59.02 -6.34
N ALA A 8 23.80 58.53 -5.75
CA ALA A 8 24.19 57.13 -5.84
C ALA A 8 23.17 56.35 -5.01
N ASP A 9 22.13 55.86 -5.66
CA ASP A 9 21.20 54.88 -5.14
C ASP A 9 21.43 53.61 -5.96
N ASP A 10 22.60 53.00 -5.76
CA ASP A 10 22.71 51.56 -6.01
C ASP A 10 22.03 50.93 -4.81
N ALA A 11 20.70 50.90 -4.87
CA ALA A 11 19.91 50.07 -4.01
C ALA A 11 20.40 48.65 -4.30
N GLU A 12 21.30 48.15 -3.45
CA GLU A 12 21.40 46.73 -3.20
C GLU A 12 19.97 46.30 -2.87
N ILE A 13 19.26 45.82 -3.88
CA ILE A 13 18.12 44.94 -3.68
C ILE A 13 18.78 43.73 -3.03
N ALA A 14 18.96 43.80 -1.72
CA ALA A 14 19.08 42.62 -0.91
C ALA A 14 17.82 41.84 -1.28
N ASP A 15 18.02 40.83 -2.12
CA ASP A 15 17.09 39.74 -2.26
C ASP A 15 17.07 39.13 -0.86
N GLU A 16 16.26 39.74 0.02
CA GLU A 16 15.80 39.13 1.25
C GLU A 16 15.02 37.92 0.77
N THR A 17 15.78 36.87 0.52
CA THR A 17 15.33 35.50 0.46
C THR A 17 14.61 35.28 1.77
N MET A 18 13.31 35.53 1.72
CA MET A 18 12.40 35.25 2.81
C MET A 18 12.48 33.75 2.98
N THR A 19 13.33 33.31 3.89
CA THR A 19 13.42 31.92 4.29
C THR A 19 12.14 31.70 5.05
N VAL A 20 11.11 31.26 4.33
CA VAL A 20 9.91 30.74 4.95
C VAL A 20 10.41 29.51 5.69
N ASP A 21 10.60 29.68 7.01
CA ASP A 21 10.59 28.56 7.93
C ASP A 21 9.19 27.98 7.73
N VAL A 22 9.11 26.99 6.84
CA VAL A 22 8.00 26.05 6.89
C VAL A 22 8.24 25.38 8.23
N ASP A 23 7.64 25.97 9.29
CA ASP A 23 7.23 25.23 10.46
C ASP A 23 6.74 23.91 9.89
N ASP A 24 7.45 22.84 10.23
CA ASP A 24 7.13 21.46 9.91
C ASP A 24 5.80 21.15 10.60
N SER A 25 4.73 21.79 10.11
CA SER A 25 3.33 21.51 10.37
C SER A 25 3.04 20.28 9.56
N SER A 26 3.77 19.22 9.93
CA SER A 26 3.61 17.82 9.63
C SER A 26 2.74 17.63 8.39
N VAL A 27 3.34 17.72 7.19
CA VAL A 27 2.80 16.91 6.10
C VAL A 27 2.86 15.50 6.68
N PRO A 28 1.72 14.87 7.04
CA PRO A 28 1.79 13.61 7.73
C PRO A 28 2.58 12.70 6.80
N ALA A 29 3.69 12.13 7.30
CA ALA A 29 4.36 11.05 6.61
C ALA A 29 3.26 10.10 6.13
N PRO A 30 3.25 9.68 4.84
CA PRO A 30 2.14 8.95 4.26
C PRO A 30 1.75 7.86 5.25
N GLN A 31 0.56 7.98 5.85
CA GLN A 31 0.12 7.03 6.87
C GLN A 31 -0.15 5.73 6.13
N PRO A 32 0.70 4.69 6.25
CA PRO A 32 0.56 3.48 5.44
C PRO A 32 -0.78 2.77 5.67
N ALA A 33 -1.43 3.03 6.81
CA ALA A 33 -2.75 2.53 7.13
C ALA A 33 -3.85 3.07 6.20
N ASP A 34 -3.79 4.34 5.78
CA ASP A 34 -4.90 4.96 5.04
C ASP A 34 -5.04 4.40 3.61
N LEU A 35 -3.92 4.07 2.97
CA LEU A 35 -3.93 3.42 1.65
C LEU A 35 -4.26 1.94 1.72
N PHE A 36 -3.91 1.27 2.83
CA PHE A 36 -4.27 -0.12 3.07
C PHE A 36 -5.76 -0.26 3.38
N ASP A 37 -6.28 0.45 4.37
CA ASP A 37 -7.70 0.45 4.76
C ASP A 37 -8.60 1.07 3.68
N GLY A 38 -8.13 2.13 3.02
CA GLY A 38 -8.87 2.81 1.95
C GLY A 38 -8.79 2.14 0.58
N HIS A 39 -8.07 1.02 0.44
CA HIS A 39 -7.87 0.39 -0.87
C HIS A 39 -9.20 -0.21 -1.39
N PRO A 40 -9.60 0.06 -2.65
CA PRO A 40 -10.82 -0.51 -3.21
C PRO A 40 -10.70 -2.02 -3.47
N ASP A 41 -9.49 -2.49 -3.81
CA ASP A 41 -9.23 -3.92 -3.99
C ASP A 41 -8.87 -4.60 -2.66
N PRO A 42 -9.18 -5.90 -2.48
CA PRO A 42 -8.71 -6.68 -1.35
C PRO A 42 -7.18 -6.70 -1.23
N VAL A 43 -6.68 -6.35 -0.04
CA VAL A 43 -5.25 -6.37 0.29
C VAL A 43 -5.02 -7.13 1.58
N LEU A 44 -4.00 -7.99 1.58
CA LEU A 44 -3.44 -8.64 2.76
C LEU A 44 -2.04 -8.08 3.04
N TYR A 45 -1.74 -7.84 4.31
CA TYR A 45 -0.40 -7.53 4.79
C TYR A 45 0.16 -8.75 5.52
N TYR A 46 1.37 -9.16 5.17
CA TYR A 46 2.08 -10.26 5.81
C TYR A 46 3.46 -9.81 6.30
N ALA A 47 3.95 -10.47 7.34
CA ALA A 47 5.32 -10.33 7.83
C ALA A 47 6.04 -11.67 7.74
N ASN A 48 7.31 -11.65 7.36
CA ASN A 48 8.16 -12.84 7.38
C ASN A 48 8.64 -13.07 8.81
N GLU A 49 8.06 -14.05 9.48
CA GLU A 49 8.42 -14.45 10.85
C GLU A 49 8.99 -15.86 10.80
N GLY A 50 10.30 -16.04 11.02
CA GLY A 50 11.05 -17.28 11.36
C GLY A 50 10.75 -18.60 10.62
N HIS A 51 9.49 -18.96 10.55
CA HIS A 51 8.85 -20.12 9.92
C HIS A 51 8.20 -19.80 8.56
N GLY A 52 8.04 -18.52 8.18
CA GLY A 52 7.52 -18.12 6.87
C GLY A 52 6.71 -16.81 6.89
N PRO A 53 6.06 -16.45 5.77
CA PRO A 53 5.15 -15.32 5.71
C PRO A 53 3.86 -15.61 6.49
N VAL A 54 3.57 -14.75 7.47
CA VAL A 54 2.39 -14.82 8.34
C VAL A 54 1.55 -13.56 8.11
N ILE A 55 0.24 -13.73 7.92
CA ILE A 55 -0.69 -12.62 7.77
C ILE A 55 -0.72 -11.82 9.08
N ARG A 56 -0.62 -10.50 8.94
CA ARG A 56 -0.70 -9.55 10.05
C ARG A 56 -1.99 -8.73 10.00
N ALA A 57 -2.46 -8.42 8.81
CA ALA A 57 -3.70 -7.67 8.63
C ALA A 57 -4.34 -7.97 7.27
N ALA A 58 -5.66 -7.73 7.18
CA ALA A 58 -6.43 -7.73 5.95
C ALA A 58 -7.29 -6.46 5.91
N ASN A 59 -7.44 -5.84 4.73
CA ASN A 59 -8.29 -4.67 4.56
C ASN A 59 -9.79 -5.05 4.65
N GLU A 60 -10.66 -4.10 5.02
CA GLU A 60 -12.12 -4.21 4.93
C GLU A 60 -12.61 -4.69 3.56
N ALA A 61 -12.00 -4.26 2.45
CA ALA A 61 -12.36 -4.75 1.11
C ALA A 61 -12.19 -6.27 0.99
N PHE A 62 -11.15 -6.84 1.63
CA PHE A 62 -10.95 -8.28 1.67
C PHE A 62 -12.07 -8.99 2.45
N ALA A 63 -12.41 -8.45 3.63
CA ALA A 63 -13.49 -9.00 4.43
C ALA A 63 -14.85 -8.90 3.71
N ALA A 64 -15.08 -7.83 2.94
CA ALA A 64 -16.29 -7.64 2.16
C ALA A 64 -16.38 -8.61 0.95
N THR A 65 -15.26 -8.88 0.27
CA THR A 65 -15.22 -9.78 -0.89
C THR A 65 -15.31 -11.24 -0.49
N PHE A 66 -14.49 -11.69 0.45
CA PHE A 66 -14.37 -13.11 0.82
C PHE A 66 -15.24 -13.50 2.02
N GLY A 67 -15.85 -12.53 2.71
CA GLY A 67 -16.64 -12.78 3.91
C GLY A 67 -15.79 -13.19 5.13
N VAL A 68 -14.47 -13.03 5.07
CA VAL A 68 -13.54 -13.46 6.13
C VAL A 68 -13.03 -12.25 6.91
N PRO A 69 -13.30 -12.15 8.22
CA PRO A 69 -12.84 -11.03 9.02
C PRO A 69 -11.30 -11.06 9.19
N ALA A 70 -10.68 -9.87 9.13
CA ALA A 70 -9.22 -9.72 9.23
C ALA A 70 -8.63 -10.34 10.50
N ASP A 71 -9.35 -10.28 11.62
CA ASP A 71 -8.93 -10.84 12.91
C ASP A 71 -8.77 -12.37 12.87
N GLN A 72 -9.54 -13.06 12.01
CA GLN A 72 -9.44 -14.50 11.83
C GLN A 72 -8.25 -14.90 10.95
N LEU A 73 -7.81 -14.00 10.06
CA LEU A 73 -6.64 -14.23 9.20
C LEU A 73 -5.34 -13.83 9.89
N ALA A 74 -5.37 -12.89 10.83
CA ALA A 74 -4.20 -12.46 11.57
C ALA A 74 -3.54 -13.64 12.31
N GLY A 75 -2.24 -13.84 12.09
CA GLY A 75 -1.46 -14.95 12.65
C GLY A 75 -1.49 -16.23 11.82
N THR A 76 -2.29 -16.30 10.76
CA THR A 76 -2.37 -17.45 9.86
C THR A 76 -1.25 -17.39 8.81
N PRO A 77 -0.64 -18.53 8.41
CA PRO A 77 0.33 -18.56 7.32
C PRO A 77 -0.29 -18.02 6.02
N LEU A 78 0.48 -17.27 5.24
CA LEU A 78 0.02 -16.72 3.97
C LEU A 78 -0.51 -17.81 3.02
N SER A 79 0.13 -18.97 2.98
CA SER A 79 -0.32 -20.12 2.18
C SER A 79 -1.70 -20.62 2.57
N GLU A 80 -2.04 -20.63 3.86
CA GLU A 80 -3.36 -21.04 4.35
C GLU A 80 -4.42 -19.97 4.06
N ALA A 81 -4.08 -18.69 4.25
CA ALA A 81 -4.98 -17.58 3.92
C ALA A 81 -5.37 -17.57 2.44
N VAL A 82 -4.44 -17.91 1.55
CA VAL A 82 -4.66 -18.01 0.09
C VAL A 82 -5.54 -19.21 -0.27
N LEU A 83 -5.44 -20.32 0.48
CA LEU A 83 -6.37 -21.45 0.34
C LEU A 83 -7.79 -21.08 0.78
N VAL A 84 -7.93 -20.25 1.82
CA VAL A 84 -9.25 -19.76 2.28
C VAL A 84 -9.94 -18.94 1.21
N THR A 85 -9.19 -18.21 0.37
CA THR A 85 -9.77 -17.51 -0.78
C THR A 85 -10.09 -18.42 -1.97
N GLY A 86 -9.82 -19.73 -1.90
CA GLY A 86 -9.99 -20.65 -3.03
C GLY A 86 -8.92 -20.51 -4.12
N ALA A 87 -7.82 -19.78 -3.84
CA ALA A 87 -6.71 -19.60 -4.78
C ALA A 87 -5.73 -20.78 -4.71
N GLU A 88 -6.26 -21.99 -4.93
CA GLU A 88 -5.54 -23.27 -4.82
C GLU A 88 -4.24 -23.25 -5.62
N THR A 89 -4.30 -22.77 -6.87
CA THR A 89 -3.14 -22.67 -7.75
C THR A 89 -2.02 -21.84 -7.17
N ALA A 90 -2.32 -20.74 -6.46
CA ALA A 90 -1.29 -19.90 -5.86
C ALA A 90 -0.71 -20.53 -4.59
N ALA A 91 -1.53 -21.22 -3.79
CA ALA A 91 -1.04 -21.99 -2.65
C ALA A 91 -0.14 -23.16 -3.08
N GLU A 92 -0.51 -23.88 -4.14
CA GLU A 92 0.28 -24.99 -4.72
C GLU A 92 1.58 -24.52 -5.36
N THR A 93 1.57 -23.34 -5.99
CA THR A 93 2.76 -22.77 -6.64
C THR A 93 3.80 -22.31 -5.63
N GLN A 94 3.50 -22.32 -4.33
CA GLN A 94 4.24 -21.64 -3.28
C GLN A 94 4.23 -20.13 -3.59
N LEU A 95 3.46 -19.33 -2.85
CA LEU A 95 3.45 -17.88 -3.06
C LEU A 95 4.89 -17.35 -2.89
N ASP A 96 5.54 -17.04 -4.02
CA ASP A 96 6.78 -16.30 -4.01
C ASP A 96 6.41 -14.88 -3.55
N THR A 97 6.80 -14.54 -2.33
CA THR A 97 6.52 -13.22 -1.76
C THR A 97 7.18 -12.12 -2.59
N ASP A 98 8.23 -12.45 -3.35
CA ASP A 98 8.96 -11.56 -4.24
C ASP A 98 8.39 -11.58 -5.67
N GLY A 99 7.51 -10.61 -5.98
CA GLY A 99 7.11 -10.31 -7.34
C GLY A 99 6.22 -11.36 -8.03
N PHE A 100 5.47 -12.15 -7.26
CA PHE A 100 4.49 -13.08 -7.80
C PHE A 100 3.34 -12.31 -8.45
N ASP A 101 2.96 -12.73 -9.65
CA ASP A 101 1.84 -12.19 -10.41
C ASP A 101 1.18 -13.34 -11.16
N ALA A 102 -0.04 -13.69 -10.76
CA ALA A 102 -0.80 -14.78 -11.37
C ALA A 102 -2.30 -14.48 -11.33
N VAL A 103 -3.04 -15.05 -12.28
CA VAL A 103 -4.50 -15.03 -12.23
C VAL A 103 -4.98 -16.27 -11.52
N VAL A 104 -5.80 -16.09 -10.50
CA VAL A 104 -6.39 -17.14 -9.68
C VAL A 104 -7.89 -17.03 -9.67
N THR A 105 -8.58 -18.15 -9.68
CA THR A 105 -10.01 -18.18 -9.39
C THR A 105 -10.18 -18.30 -7.88
N CYS A 106 -10.98 -17.42 -7.30
CA CYS A 106 -11.25 -17.41 -5.87
C CYS A 106 -12.74 -17.64 -5.60
N GLU A 107 -13.05 -18.32 -4.51
CA GLU A 107 -14.43 -18.43 -4.02
C GLU A 107 -14.74 -17.21 -3.15
N THR A 108 -15.71 -16.41 -3.59
CA THR A 108 -16.20 -15.22 -2.88
C THR A 108 -17.63 -15.46 -2.36
N ASP A 109 -18.13 -14.58 -1.50
CA ASP A 109 -19.52 -14.65 -1.02
C ASP A 109 -20.54 -14.55 -2.18
N SER A 110 -20.17 -13.87 -3.28
CA SER A 110 -21.00 -13.74 -4.49
C SER A 110 -20.81 -14.87 -5.52
N GLY A 111 -19.89 -15.82 -5.27
CA GLY A 111 -19.56 -16.93 -6.16
C GLY A 111 -18.08 -16.95 -6.57
N ALA A 112 -17.72 -17.87 -7.47
CA ALA A 112 -16.36 -17.97 -7.99
C ALA A 112 -16.05 -16.78 -8.92
N ALA A 113 -14.98 -16.04 -8.62
CA ALA A 113 -14.53 -14.90 -9.42
C ALA A 113 -13.01 -14.95 -9.65
N SER A 114 -12.57 -14.42 -10.79
CA SER A 114 -11.16 -14.38 -11.15
C SER A 114 -10.50 -13.12 -10.60
N PHE A 115 -9.38 -13.30 -9.90
CA PHE A 115 -8.56 -12.22 -9.38
C PHE A 115 -7.15 -12.36 -9.91
N ARG A 116 -6.54 -11.23 -10.24
CA ARG A 116 -5.09 -11.16 -10.42
C ARG A 116 -4.46 -10.97 -9.05
N LEU A 117 -3.79 -12.02 -8.59
CA LEU A 117 -3.00 -11.99 -7.38
C LEU A 117 -1.63 -11.38 -7.69
N ARG A 118 -1.24 -10.37 -6.92
CA ARG A 118 0.10 -9.78 -7.00
C ARG A 118 0.71 -9.67 -5.61
N THR A 119 1.97 -10.09 -5.47
CA THR A 119 2.74 -9.88 -4.24
C THR A 119 3.73 -8.74 -4.41
N VAL A 120 3.87 -7.96 -3.35
CA VAL A 120 4.92 -6.96 -3.21
C VAL A 120 5.67 -7.28 -1.94
N ALA A 121 6.84 -7.90 -2.05
CA ALA A 121 7.73 -8.10 -0.92
C ALA A 121 8.57 -6.87 -0.62
N SER A 122 8.92 -6.76 0.66
CA SER A 122 10.00 -5.97 1.22
C SER A 122 10.86 -6.92 2.06
N GLU A 123 11.95 -6.40 2.63
CA GLU A 123 12.97 -7.21 3.33
C GLU A 123 12.41 -8.15 4.41
N THR A 124 11.38 -7.71 5.15
CA THR A 124 10.80 -8.46 6.29
C THR A 124 9.28 -8.59 6.26
N SER A 125 8.62 -8.02 5.26
CA SER A 125 7.16 -8.00 5.16
C SER A 125 6.72 -7.71 3.74
N GLY A 126 5.44 -7.83 3.44
CA GLY A 126 4.93 -7.45 2.15
C GLY A 126 3.42 -7.42 2.10
N TYR A 127 2.91 -7.17 0.90
CA TYR A 127 1.49 -7.09 0.62
C TYR A 127 1.11 -8.09 -0.45
N VAL A 128 -0.12 -8.60 -0.37
CA VAL A 128 -0.78 -9.35 -1.43
C VAL A 128 -2.02 -8.58 -1.85
N LEU A 129 -2.11 -8.27 -3.12
CA LEU A 129 -3.24 -7.59 -3.72
C LEU A 129 -4.03 -8.57 -4.57
N TYR A 130 -5.35 -8.50 -4.47
CA TYR A 130 -6.28 -9.25 -5.31
C TYR A 130 -7.01 -8.24 -6.19
N THR A 131 -6.54 -8.03 -7.41
CA THR A 131 -7.27 -7.15 -8.33
C THR A 131 -8.36 -7.98 -9.02
N PRO A 132 -9.65 -7.64 -8.85
CA PRO A 132 -10.72 -8.33 -9.57
C PRO A 132 -10.51 -8.15 -11.07
N LEU A 133 -10.66 -9.25 -11.82
CA LEU A 133 -10.72 -9.21 -13.26
C LEU A 133 -12.19 -9.23 -13.64
N ASP A 134 -12.70 -8.10 -14.12
CA ASP A 134 -14.00 -8.03 -14.80
C ASP A 134 -13.95 -8.97 -16.02
N ASP A 135 -14.98 -9.79 -16.20
CA ASP A 135 -15.15 -10.70 -17.35
C ASP A 135 -15.71 -9.94 -18.57
#